data_AF-A0A962UDQ6-F1
#
_entry.id   AF-A0A962UDQ6-F1
#
_cell.length_a   1.000
_cell.length_b   1.000
_cell.length_c   1.000
_cell.angle_alpha   90.00
_cell.angle_beta   90.00
_cell.angle_gamma   90.00
#
_symmetry.space_group_name_H-M   'P 1'
#
loop_
_entity.id
_entity.type
_entity.pdbx_description
1 polymer ?
#
loop_
_entity_poly.entity_id
_entity_poly.type
_entity_poly.pdbx_seq_one_letter_code
_entity_poly.pdbx_strand_id
1 'polypeptide(L)'
;MLRTRIPPGRSSGLRPALYGAVLLVALVTGCSKSGSAPANQAAAPPPLPVTVAAMQPTQVPIVVEVMAQTEGAKETEVRARVGGILIKQLYEEGEPVKRDQPLFQIDRVPYEIALARA
;
A
#
# COMPACT_ATOMS: atom_id res chain seq x y z
N MET A 1 98.69 -35.91 -9.93
CA MET A 1 98.85 -37.08 -9.03
C MET A 1 97.45 -37.55 -8.68
N LEU A 2 96.95 -38.77 -8.86
CA LEU A 2 97.52 -40.07 -9.19
C LEU A 2 96.41 -40.93 -9.87
N ARG A 3 96.80 -41.84 -10.74
CA ARG A 3 95.99 -42.86 -11.44
C ARG A 3 95.26 -43.82 -10.48
N THR A 4 94.14 -44.42 -10.94
CA THR A 4 93.81 -45.89 -10.95
C THR A 4 92.42 -46.11 -11.59
N ARG A 5 92.27 -46.77 -12.75
CA ARG A 5 92.13 -48.23 -13.06
C ARG A 5 90.75 -48.87 -12.74
N ILE A 6 89.92 -49.06 -13.79
CA ILE A 6 89.28 -50.30 -14.34
C ILE A 6 89.09 -51.50 -13.37
N PRO A 7 87.87 -52.11 -13.25
CA PRO A 7 87.49 -53.27 -14.10
C PRO A 7 86.01 -53.37 -14.57
N PRO A 8 85.78 -54.08 -15.70
CA PRO A 8 84.46 -54.50 -16.18
C PRO A 8 84.09 -55.92 -15.70
N GLY A 9 82.80 -56.21 -15.60
CA GLY A 9 82.30 -57.56 -15.37
C GLY A 9 80.77 -57.54 -15.27
N ARG A 10 80.06 -57.77 -16.37
CA ARG A 10 79.68 -59.09 -16.92
C ARG A 10 78.44 -59.65 -16.23
N SER A 11 77.36 -59.73 -17.04
CA SER A 11 76.21 -60.63 -16.98
C SER A 11 75.35 -60.58 -15.71
N SER A 12 74.04 -60.74 -15.70
CA SER A 12 72.99 -60.97 -16.70
C SER A 12 71.74 -61.09 -15.84
N GLY A 13 70.69 -60.31 -16.11
CA GLY A 13 69.45 -60.40 -15.32
C GLY A 13 68.57 -59.15 -15.29
N LEU A 14 68.87 -58.12 -16.08
CA LEU A 14 68.19 -56.83 -16.04
C LEU A 14 66.89 -56.80 -16.87
N ARG A 15 66.05 -57.84 -16.79
CA ARG A 15 64.76 -57.91 -17.53
C ARG A 15 63.49 -57.88 -16.67
N PRO A 16 63.45 -58.30 -15.38
CA PRO A 16 62.27 -58.07 -14.55
C PRO A 16 62.30 -56.70 -13.83
N ALA A 17 63.48 -56.09 -13.67
CA ALA A 17 63.64 -54.80 -13.00
C ALA A 17 63.09 -53.60 -13.81
N LEU A 18 63.13 -53.69 -15.14
CA LEU A 18 62.61 -52.63 -16.02
C LEU A 18 61.08 -52.54 -15.99
N TYR A 19 60.38 -53.69 -15.95
CA TYR A 19 58.92 -53.71 -15.84
C TYR A 19 58.44 -53.27 -14.45
N GLY A 20 59.18 -53.63 -13.39
CA GLY A 20 58.91 -53.15 -12.03
C GLY A 20 59.05 -51.63 -11.89
N ALA A 21 60.10 -51.03 -12.49
CA ALA A 21 60.34 -49.60 -12.44
C ALA A 21 59.27 -48.79 -13.21
N VAL A 22 58.80 -49.28 -14.37
CA VAL A 22 57.76 -48.61 -15.16
C VAL A 22 56.41 -48.62 -14.44
N LEU A 23 56.06 -49.73 -13.77
CA LEU A 23 54.82 -49.83 -12.98
C LEU A 23 54.87 -48.92 -11.74
N LEU A 24 56.03 -48.79 -11.10
CA LEU A 24 56.25 -47.91 -9.95
C LEU A 24 56.21 -46.42 -10.32
N VAL A 25 56.74 -46.05 -11.49
CA VAL A 25 56.65 -44.67 -12.02
C VAL A 25 55.20 -44.30 -12.38
N ALA A 26 54.44 -45.23 -12.95
CA ALA A 26 53.02 -45.01 -13.26
C ALA A 26 52.16 -44.82 -11.99
N LEU A 27 52.46 -45.55 -10.91
CA LEU A 27 51.80 -45.41 -9.61
C LEU A 27 52.13 -44.08 -8.90
N VAL A 28 53.32 -43.52 -9.12
CA VAL A 28 53.73 -42.23 -8.51
C VAL A 28 53.17 -41.03 -9.29
N THR A 29 53.00 -41.12 -10.61
CA THR A 29 52.37 -40.04 -11.41
C THR A 29 50.84 -39.98 -11.29
N GLY A 30 50.21 -41.02 -10.73
CA GLY A 30 48.76 -41.05 -10.47
C GLY A 30 48.32 -40.43 -9.14
N CYS A 31 49.23 -40.18 -8.20
CA CYS A 31 48.89 -39.81 -6.83
C CYS A 31 49.03 -38.31 -6.49
N SER A 32 49.15 -37.44 -7.50
CA SER A 32 49.17 -35.98 -7.29
C SER A 32 47.95 -35.28 -7.87
N LYS A 33 46.74 -35.69 -7.42
CA LYS A 33 45.62 -34.75 -7.21
C LYS A 33 44.68 -35.20 -6.08
N SER A 34 45.28 -35.61 -4.96
CA SER A 34 44.69 -35.49 -3.63
C SER A 34 45.48 -34.43 -2.88
N GLY A 35 45.54 -33.23 -3.48
CA GLY A 35 45.86 -32.02 -2.75
C GLY A 35 44.58 -31.60 -2.07
N SER A 36 44.60 -31.50 -0.75
CA SER A 36 43.68 -30.69 0.02
C SER A 36 43.53 -29.34 -0.70
N ALA A 37 42.49 -29.20 -1.50
CA ALA A 37 42.06 -27.89 -1.94
C ALA A 37 41.79 -27.12 -0.63
N PRO A 38 42.21 -25.85 -0.49
CA PRO A 38 41.53 -25.02 0.48
C PRO A 38 40.05 -25.22 0.21
N ALA A 39 39.23 -25.43 1.25
CA ALA A 39 37.79 -25.44 1.09
C ALA A 39 37.46 -24.17 0.31
N ASN A 40 37.23 -24.32 -0.99
CA ASN A 40 36.76 -23.25 -1.82
C ASN A 40 35.37 -23.11 -1.26
N GLN A 41 35.22 -22.14 -0.36
CA GLN A 41 33.93 -21.65 0.09
C GLN A 41 33.15 -21.54 -1.21
N ALA A 42 32.21 -22.46 -1.43
CA ALA A 42 31.36 -22.40 -2.60
C ALA A 42 30.78 -21.01 -2.53
N ALA A 43 31.24 -20.13 -3.42
CA ALA A 43 30.87 -18.73 -3.38
C ALA A 43 29.35 -18.73 -3.34
N ALA A 44 28.79 -18.08 -2.31
CA ALA A 44 27.35 -18.00 -2.16
C ALA A 44 26.76 -17.57 -3.52
N PRO A 45 25.66 -18.18 -3.98
CA PRO A 45 25.04 -17.82 -5.25
C PRO A 45 24.93 -16.29 -5.34
N PRO A 46 25.26 -15.68 -6.50
CA PRO A 46 25.19 -14.24 -6.62
C PRO A 46 23.79 -13.75 -6.22
N PRO A 47 23.69 -12.65 -5.47
CA PRO A 47 22.41 -12.17 -4.97
C PRO A 47 21.43 -11.98 -6.13
N LEU A 48 20.26 -12.62 -6.01
CA LEU A 48 19.20 -12.52 -7.00
C LEU A 48 18.69 -11.07 -7.03
N PRO A 49 18.61 -10.43 -8.21
CA PRO A 49 18.12 -9.07 -8.29
C PRO A 49 16.63 -9.05 -7.90
N VAL A 50 16.32 -8.30 -6.85
CA VAL A 50 14.96 -8.05 -6.39
C VAL A 50 14.60 -6.60 -6.64
N THR A 51 13.39 -6.36 -7.12
CA THR A 51 12.86 -5.01 -7.29
C THR A 51 12.34 -4.52 -5.96
N VAL A 52 12.90 -3.43 -5.46
CA VAL A 52 12.43 -2.77 -4.24
C VAL A 52 11.84 -1.41 -4.56
N ALA A 53 10.74 -1.07 -3.90
CA ALA A 53 10.15 0.26 -3.95
C ALA A 53 10.40 0.95 -2.60
N ALA A 54 11.11 2.08 -2.62
CA ALA A 54 11.30 2.90 -1.43
C ALA A 54 10.02 3.70 -1.16
N MET A 55 9.35 3.38 -0.05
CA MET A 55 8.12 4.07 0.36
C MET A 55 8.47 5.20 1.34
N GLN A 56 7.89 6.38 1.14
CA GLN A 56 8.01 7.51 2.07
C GLN A 56 6.65 7.83 2.68
N PRO A 57 6.58 8.13 3.98
CA PRO A 57 5.34 8.57 4.60
C PRO A 57 4.92 9.92 4.02
N THR A 58 3.69 10.00 3.53
CA THR A 58 3.07 11.25 3.10
C THR A 58 1.78 11.45 3.85
N GLN A 59 1.47 12.69 4.19
CA GLN A 59 0.28 13.02 4.94
C GLN A 59 -0.87 13.24 3.96
N VAL A 60 -1.86 12.35 3.98
CA VAL A 60 -3.03 12.42 3.12
C VAL A 60 -4.26 12.79 3.97
N PRO A 61 -5.00 13.85 3.61
CA PRO A 61 -6.22 14.19 4.32
C PRO A 61 -7.31 13.14 4.06
N ILE A 62 -8.03 12.76 5.11
CA ILE A 62 -9.24 11.94 4.99
C ILE A 62 -10.42 12.91 4.88
N VAL A 63 -11.07 12.92 3.72
CA VAL A 63 -12.24 13.77 3.45
C VAL A 63 -13.49 12.90 3.51
N VAL A 64 -14.53 13.38 4.20
CA VAL A 64 -15.83 12.73 4.26
C VAL A 64 -16.84 13.66 3.58
N GLU A 65 -17.40 13.18 2.47
CA GLU A 65 -18.48 13.88 1.76
C GLU A 65 -19.82 13.37 2.25
N VAL A 66 -20.70 14.29 2.63
CA VAL A 66 -22.04 13.96 3.14
C VAL A 66 -23.06 14.83 2.45
N MET A 67 -24.17 14.24 2.05
CA MET A 67 -25.31 14.97 1.48
C MET A 67 -26.12 15.58 2.62
N ALA A 68 -26.36 16.88 2.56
CA ALA A 68 -27.20 17.60 3.52
C ALA A 68 -28.42 18.18 2.80
N GLN A 69 -29.51 18.31 3.55
CA GLN A 69 -30.71 19.00 3.10
C GLN A 69 -30.77 20.39 3.74
N THR A 70 -31.21 21.37 2.97
CA THR A 70 -31.43 22.74 3.45
C THR A 70 -32.88 22.88 3.91
N GLU A 71 -33.07 23.42 5.10
CA GLU A 71 -34.37 23.78 5.66
C GLU A 71 -34.45 25.29 5.96
N GLY A 72 -35.67 25.82 6.10
CA GLY A 72 -35.84 27.20 6.52
C GLY A 72 -35.33 27.40 7.94
N ALA A 73 -34.54 28.45 8.19
CA ALA A 73 -34.08 28.78 9.55
C ALA A 73 -35.24 28.98 10.54
N LYS A 74 -36.41 29.37 10.03
CA LYS A 74 -37.66 29.44 10.77
C LYS A 74 -38.84 29.23 9.83
N GLU A 75 -39.61 28.19 10.09
CA GLU A 75 -40.86 27.92 9.38
C GLU A 75 -42.04 28.23 10.31
N THR A 76 -43.06 28.90 9.78
CA THR A 76 -44.25 29.23 10.57
C THR A 76 -45.46 29.16 9.68
N GLU A 77 -46.40 28.30 10.05
CA GLU A 77 -47.66 28.15 9.37
C GLU A 77 -48.68 29.16 9.90
N VAL A 78 -49.31 29.90 9.01
CA VAL A 78 -50.37 30.85 9.36
C VAL A 78 -51.70 30.10 9.47
N ARG A 79 -52.23 29.99 10.69
CA ARG A 79 -53.52 29.34 10.97
C ARG A 79 -54.52 30.34 11.53
N ALA A 80 -55.74 30.31 10.99
CA ALA A 80 -56.83 31.11 11.53
C ALA A 80 -57.19 30.64 12.95
N ARG A 81 -57.27 31.58 13.90
CA ARG A 81 -57.64 31.29 15.29
C ARG A 81 -59.15 31.31 15.52
N VAL A 82 -59.88 31.95 14.62
CA VAL A 82 -61.32 32.16 14.70
C VAL A 82 -61.96 31.79 13.35
N GLY A 83 -63.21 31.32 13.37
CA GLY A 83 -63.92 30.88 12.17
C GLY A 83 -64.60 32.04 11.44
N GLY A 84 -64.56 32.08 10.12
CA GLY A 84 -65.23 33.16 9.39
C GLY A 84 -64.93 33.14 7.91
N ILE A 85 -65.54 34.10 7.19
CA ILE A 85 -65.32 34.25 5.76
C ILE A 85 -64.10 35.15 5.55
N LEU A 86 -63.19 34.72 4.67
CA LEU A 86 -62.01 35.48 4.28
C LEU A 86 -62.43 36.52 3.23
N ILE A 87 -62.23 37.79 3.55
CA ILE A 87 -62.63 38.93 2.70
C ILE A 87 -61.50 39.32 1.75
N LYS A 88 -60.26 39.35 2.26
CA LYS A 88 -59.12 39.83 1.48
C LYS A 88 -57.79 39.21 1.93
N GLN A 89 -56.93 38.96 0.95
CA GLN A 89 -55.50 38.70 1.11
C GLN A 89 -54.75 40.03 0.97
N LEU A 90 -53.87 40.34 1.93
CA LEU A 90 -53.22 41.65 2.08
C LEU A 90 -51.71 41.60 1.79
N TYR A 91 -51.26 40.59 1.07
CA TYR A 91 -49.86 40.42 0.66
C TYR A 91 -49.78 39.86 -0.76
N GLU A 92 -48.66 40.09 -1.43
CA GLU A 92 -48.33 39.45 -2.70
C GLU A 92 -47.50 38.18 -2.46
N GLU A 93 -47.78 37.13 -3.23
CA GLU A 93 -47.08 35.85 -3.07
C GLU A 93 -45.59 35.99 -3.41
N GLY A 94 -44.74 35.50 -2.51
CA GLY A 94 -43.28 35.60 -2.64
C GLY A 94 -42.69 36.90 -2.07
N GLU A 95 -43.50 37.84 -1.60
CA GLU A 95 -43.02 39.07 -0.96
C GLU A 95 -42.54 38.80 0.49
N PRO A 96 -41.45 39.46 0.95
CA PRO A 96 -41.07 39.42 2.36
C PRO A 96 -42.09 40.16 3.26
N VAL A 97 -42.61 39.46 4.27
CA VAL A 97 -43.56 40.01 5.25
C VAL A 97 -42.88 40.32 6.59
N LYS A 98 -43.36 41.35 7.28
CA LYS A 98 -42.86 41.74 8.61
C LYS A 98 -43.69 41.11 9.73
N ARG A 99 -43.11 41.08 10.93
CA ARG A 99 -43.86 40.70 12.14
C ARG A 99 -45.03 41.68 12.33
N ASP A 100 -46.18 41.12 12.74
CA ASP A 100 -47.43 41.85 13.01
C ASP A 100 -48.07 42.52 11.78
N GLN A 101 -47.58 42.23 10.58
CA GLN A 101 -48.21 42.66 9.34
C GLN A 101 -49.52 41.88 9.14
N PRO A 102 -50.66 42.56 8.86
CA PRO A 102 -51.90 41.88 8.56
C PRO A 102 -51.79 41.15 7.21
N LEU A 103 -51.94 39.84 7.24
CA LEU A 103 -51.85 38.99 6.03
C LEU A 103 -53.23 38.68 5.43
N PHE A 104 -54.23 38.49 6.29
CA PHE A 104 -55.59 38.13 5.90
C PHE A 104 -56.60 38.96 6.68
N GLN A 105 -57.70 39.31 6.01
CA GLN A 105 -58.84 39.98 6.63
C GLN A 105 -60.04 39.03 6.66
N ILE A 106 -60.49 38.69 7.86
CA ILE A 106 -61.73 37.95 8.11
C ILE A 106 -62.88 38.95 8.31
N ASP A 107 -64.08 38.56 7.90
CA ASP A 107 -65.30 39.34 8.14
C ASP A 107 -65.48 39.66 9.64
N ARG A 108 -65.60 40.95 9.95
CA ARG A 108 -65.74 41.46 11.32
C ARG A 108 -67.19 41.55 11.77
N VAL A 109 -68.16 41.59 10.85
CA VAL A 109 -69.58 41.84 11.17
C VAL A 109 -70.12 40.85 12.22
N PRO A 110 -69.89 39.52 12.10
CA PRO A 110 -70.38 38.58 13.10
C PRO A 110 -69.78 38.80 14.49
N TYR A 111 -68.51 39.22 14.53
CA TYR A 111 -67.77 39.46 15.76
C TYR A 111 -68.16 40.78 16.43
N GLU A 112 -68.39 41.84 15.65
CA GLU A 112 -68.87 43.13 16.15
C GLU A 112 -70.28 43.00 16.74
N ILE A 113 -71.17 42.24 16.09
CA ILE A 113 -72.51 41.95 16.62
C ILE A 113 -72.41 41.16 17.93
N ALA A 114 -71.54 40.15 18.01
CA ALA A 114 -71.35 39.34 19.21
C ALA A 114 -70.82 40.18 20.38
N LEU A 115 -69.88 41.11 20.11
CA LEU A 115 -69.34 42.02 21.12
C LEU A 115 -70.40 43.00 21.63
N ALA A 116 -71.23 43.57 20.75
CA ALA A 116 -72.28 44.50 21.15
C ALA A 116 -73.41 43.87 21.99
N ARG A 117 -73.49 42.53 22.01
CA ARG A 117 -74.44 41.77 22.83
C ARG A 117 -73.89 41.32 24.18
N ALA A 118 -72.58 41.44 24.40
CA ALA A 118 -71.91 41.08 25.64
C ALA A 118 -71.95 42.25 26.65
#